data_AF-A0A975QK35-F1
#
_entry.id   AF-A0A975QK35-F1
#
_cell.length_a   1.000
_cell.length_b   1.000
_cell.length_c   1.000
_cell.angle_alpha   90.00
_cell.angle_beta   90.00
_cell.angle_gamma   90.00
#
_symmetry.space_group_name_H-M   'P 1'
#
loop_
_entity.id
_entity.type
_entity.pdbx_description
1 polymer ?
#
loop_
_entity_poly.entity_id
_entity_poly.type
_entity_poly.pdbx_seq_one_letter_code
_entity_poly.pdbx_strand_id
1 'polypeptide(L)'
;MSHSHSDRRSRGSLGTVLLAGACCAGAVAYAVLVAPSMLPPQDVETTNVTTPEVLGSVIEPEEDTADLEGPVGHLRINVSDRGLAWVQTLNCTGDLTTDPEPCAVMAEAAAELAGDPTATESESESGTDEEETDREVSGDQLFTEVRSGTVCTDKVYGPQEAAIEGTWEGEEIDTTLSRKGSCEEARWQRLRAVTEQIG
;
A
#
# COMPACT_ATOMS: atom_id res chain seq x y z
N MET A 1 4.56 -77.00 -18.91
CA MET A 1 5.83 -76.46 -18.40
C MET A 1 5.52 -75.09 -17.82
N SER A 2 5.65 -74.95 -16.50
CA SER A 2 5.34 -73.75 -15.74
C SER A 2 6.41 -72.68 -15.94
N HIS A 3 6.00 -71.42 -16.10
CA HIS A 3 6.88 -70.29 -15.81
C HIS A 3 6.26 -69.41 -14.73
N SER A 4 7.04 -69.32 -13.65
CA SER A 4 6.79 -68.65 -12.38
C SER A 4 6.76 -67.13 -12.53
N HIS A 5 5.79 -66.52 -11.84
CA HIS A 5 5.67 -65.10 -11.61
C HIS A 5 6.26 -64.77 -10.23
N SER A 6 7.40 -64.09 -10.17
CA SER A 6 7.98 -63.34 -9.03
C SER A 6 9.30 -62.72 -9.54
N ASP A 7 9.76 -61.49 -9.27
CA ASP A 7 9.61 -60.54 -8.17
C ASP A 7 9.83 -59.11 -8.73
N ARG A 8 8.86 -58.20 -8.54
CA ARG A 8 9.07 -56.75 -8.75
C ARG A 8 8.24 -55.91 -7.77
N ARG A 9 8.33 -56.20 -6.48
CA ARG A 9 7.64 -55.39 -5.46
C ARG A 9 8.46 -55.27 -4.18
N SER A 10 9.44 -54.37 -4.16
CA SER A 10 10.13 -53.98 -2.92
C SER A 10 10.98 -52.69 -3.03
N ARG A 11 11.33 -52.21 -4.23
CA ARG A 11 12.22 -51.04 -4.38
C ARG A 11 11.59 -49.65 -4.19
N GLY A 12 10.29 -49.53 -3.93
CA GLY A 12 9.59 -48.24 -3.85
C GLY A 12 9.44 -47.62 -2.45
N SER A 13 9.71 -48.38 -1.37
CA SER A 13 9.38 -47.94 0.00
C SER A 13 10.53 -47.25 0.75
N LEU A 14 11.79 -47.52 0.38
CA LEU A 14 12.94 -46.93 1.09
C LEU A 14 13.17 -45.46 0.72
N GLY A 15 12.85 -45.05 -0.50
CA GLY A 15 13.06 -43.67 -0.96
C GLY A 15 12.12 -42.65 -0.31
N THR A 16 10.86 -43.01 -0.07
CA THR A 16 9.86 -42.11 0.54
C THR A 16 10.12 -41.89 2.03
N VAL A 17 10.66 -42.88 2.73
CA VAL A 17 10.99 -42.76 4.18
C VAL A 17 12.20 -41.83 4.38
N LEU A 18 13.19 -41.88 3.50
CA LEU A 18 14.35 -40.98 3.56
C LEU A 18 13.98 -39.53 3.24
N LEU A 19 13.11 -39.31 2.25
CA LEU A 19 12.62 -37.97 1.89
C LEU A 19 11.76 -37.34 3.01
N ALA A 20 10.88 -38.12 3.63
CA ALA A 20 10.07 -37.65 4.76
C ALA A 20 10.94 -37.27 5.98
N GLY A 21 11.97 -38.08 6.28
CA GLY A 21 12.90 -37.78 7.37
C GLY A 21 13.69 -36.49 7.18
N ALA A 22 14.15 -36.20 5.95
CA ALA A 22 14.88 -34.99 5.64
C ALA A 22 14.03 -33.71 5.78
N CYS A 23 12.74 -33.77 5.43
CA CYS A 23 11.83 -32.63 5.54
C CYS A 23 11.53 -32.25 7.00
N CYS A 24 11.30 -33.25 7.87
CA CYS A 24 11.03 -33.00 9.29
C CYS A 24 12.27 -32.47 10.04
N ALA A 25 13.47 -32.91 9.69
CA ALA A 25 14.70 -32.42 10.31
C ALA A 25 14.97 -30.93 9.98
N GLY A 26 14.65 -30.50 8.76
CA GLY A 26 14.79 -29.09 8.35
C GLY A 26 13.89 -28.14 9.14
N ALA A 27 12.64 -28.52 9.41
CA ALA A 27 11.69 -27.70 10.16
C ALA A 27 12.13 -27.49 11.62
N VAL A 28 12.66 -28.54 12.27
CA VAL A 28 13.16 -28.44 13.66
C VAL A 28 14.41 -27.55 13.73
N ALA A 29 15.33 -27.67 12.77
CA ALA A 29 16.52 -26.83 12.72
C ALA A 29 16.19 -25.35 12.50
N TYR A 30 15.21 -25.04 11.64
CA TYR A 30 14.75 -23.67 11.42
C TYR A 30 14.10 -23.07 12.67
N ALA A 31 13.28 -23.84 13.40
CA ALA A 31 12.67 -23.39 14.65
C ALA A 31 13.71 -23.06 15.73
N VAL A 32 14.78 -23.85 15.87
CA VAL A 32 15.85 -23.60 16.86
C VAL A 32 16.68 -22.36 16.49
N LEU A 33 16.90 -22.11 15.20
CA LEU A 33 17.72 -20.98 14.74
C LEU A 33 17.00 -19.63 14.78
N VAL A 34 15.69 -19.59 14.53
CA VAL A 34 14.93 -18.34 14.39
C VAL A 34 14.16 -17.95 15.67
N ALA A 35 13.85 -18.90 16.55
CA ALA A 35 13.12 -18.64 17.80
C ALA A 35 13.79 -17.64 18.79
N PRO A 36 15.13 -17.53 18.93
CA PRO A 36 15.71 -16.61 19.90
C PRO A 36 15.51 -15.12 19.55
N SER A 37 15.08 -14.79 18.32
CA SER A 37 14.83 -13.41 17.90
C SER A 37 13.42 -12.90 18.24
N MET A 38 12.54 -13.75 18.76
CA MET A 38 11.16 -13.42 19.15
C MET A 38 10.95 -13.45 20.67
N LEU A 39 12.00 -13.65 21.47
CA LEU A 39 11.90 -13.51 22.92
C LEU A 39 11.96 -12.01 23.28
N PRO A 40 10.95 -11.45 23.97
CA PRO A 40 11.05 -10.11 24.51
C PRO A 40 12.20 -10.06 25.53
N PRO A 41 12.88 -8.90 25.68
CA PRO A 41 13.92 -8.75 26.69
C PRO A 41 13.32 -9.09 28.06
N GLN A 42 13.90 -10.07 28.74
CA GLN A 42 13.62 -10.31 30.14
C GLN A 42 14.21 -9.13 30.92
N ASP A 43 13.35 -8.36 31.56
CA ASP A 43 13.72 -7.27 32.46
C ASP A 43 14.77 -7.78 33.45
N VAL A 44 15.92 -7.12 33.45
CA VAL A 44 16.96 -7.31 34.45
C VAL A 44 16.38 -6.79 35.75
N GLU A 45 16.16 -7.72 36.68
CA GLU A 45 15.69 -7.45 38.04
C GLU A 45 16.73 -6.56 38.76
N THR A 46 16.62 -5.24 38.59
CA THR A 46 17.36 -4.29 39.39
C THR A 46 16.62 -4.12 40.71
N THR A 47 17.10 -4.82 41.73
CA THR A 47 16.87 -4.42 43.12
C THR A 47 17.34 -2.98 43.29
N ASN A 48 16.41 -2.05 43.53
CA ASN A 48 16.61 -0.95 44.46
C ASN A 48 15.29 -0.24 44.83
N VAL A 49 14.97 -0.33 46.12
CA VAL A 49 14.61 0.78 47.02
C VAL A 49 13.33 1.58 46.72
N THR A 50 12.30 1.29 47.53
CA THR A 50 11.33 2.19 48.19
C THR A 50 11.17 3.61 47.65
N THR A 51 9.94 3.97 47.24
CA THR A 51 9.33 5.33 47.34
C THR A 51 7.80 5.17 47.23
N PRO A 52 6.98 5.98 47.95
CA PRO A 52 5.71 5.54 48.52
C PRO A 52 4.53 5.67 47.56
N GLU A 53 3.43 5.05 47.96
CA GLU A 53 2.07 5.24 47.46
C GLU A 53 1.80 6.70 47.08
N VAL A 54 1.86 7.00 45.80
CA VAL A 54 1.08 8.08 45.21
C VAL A 54 -0.05 7.37 44.49
N LEU A 55 -1.26 7.51 45.06
CA LEU A 55 -2.52 7.38 44.34
C LEU A 55 -2.48 8.35 43.15
N GLY A 56 -1.77 7.95 42.10
CA GLY A 56 -1.92 8.51 40.77
C GLY A 56 -3.27 8.02 40.31
N SER A 57 -4.22 8.94 40.26
CA SER A 57 -5.42 8.79 39.45
C SER A 57 -5.00 8.09 38.17
N VAL A 58 -5.54 6.88 37.94
CA VAL A 58 -5.59 6.31 36.60
C VAL A 58 -6.45 7.31 35.83
N ILE A 59 -5.80 8.32 35.29
CA ILE A 59 -6.26 8.95 34.07
C ILE A 59 -6.07 7.80 33.09
N GLU A 60 -7.16 7.05 32.88
CA GLU A 60 -7.32 6.35 31.61
C GLU A 60 -6.92 7.42 30.59
N PRO A 61 -5.86 7.24 29.79
CA PRO A 61 -5.69 8.12 28.66
C PRO A 61 -7.03 8.02 27.96
N GLU A 62 -7.81 9.11 28.02
CA GLU A 62 -8.88 9.30 27.07
C GLU A 62 -8.17 9.01 25.76
N GLU A 63 -8.59 7.94 25.10
CA GLU A 63 -8.11 7.69 23.76
C GLU A 63 -8.48 8.98 23.04
N ASP A 64 -7.48 9.85 22.85
CA ASP A 64 -7.47 10.80 21.76
C ASP A 64 -7.52 9.88 20.55
N THR A 65 -8.73 9.40 20.24
CA THR A 65 -9.21 9.28 18.89
C THR A 65 -9.10 10.71 18.37
N ALA A 66 -7.87 11.15 18.08
CA ALA A 66 -7.66 12.09 17.02
C ALA A 66 -8.39 11.41 15.88
N ASP A 67 -9.59 11.91 15.61
CA ASP A 67 -10.44 11.45 14.53
C ASP A 67 -9.48 11.36 13.35
N LEU A 68 -9.24 10.14 12.88
CA LEU A 68 -8.35 9.90 11.75
C LEU A 68 -9.11 10.44 10.54
N GLU A 69 -9.08 11.76 10.39
CA GLU A 69 -9.76 12.52 9.36
C GLU A 69 -9.18 12.08 8.02
N GLY A 70 -9.96 11.27 7.34
CA GLY A 70 -9.68 10.76 6.00
C GLY A 70 -10.16 11.73 4.93
N PRO A 71 -9.86 11.41 3.67
CA PRO A 71 -10.34 12.21 2.56
C PRO A 71 -11.85 12.03 2.38
N VAL A 72 -12.50 13.06 1.85
CA VAL A 72 -13.92 13.04 1.46
C VAL A 72 -14.01 13.08 -0.07
N GLY A 73 -14.68 12.10 -0.65
CA GLY A 73 -14.77 12.03 -2.11
C GLY A 73 -15.71 10.95 -2.63
N HIS A 74 -16.14 11.14 -3.86
CA HIS A 74 -16.93 10.18 -4.61
C HIS A 74 -16.37 10.08 -6.03
N LEU A 75 -15.72 8.97 -6.35
CA LEU A 75 -15.09 8.74 -7.64
C LEU A 75 -15.73 7.54 -8.33
N ARG A 76 -15.97 7.68 -9.63
CA ARG A 76 -16.31 6.59 -10.55
C ARG A 76 -15.09 6.31 -11.41
N ILE A 77 -14.61 5.08 -11.35
CA ILE A 77 -13.43 4.64 -12.08
C ILE A 77 -13.84 3.58 -13.08
N ASN A 78 -13.55 3.82 -14.35
CA ASN A 78 -13.73 2.87 -15.44
C ASN A 78 -12.36 2.43 -15.94
N VAL A 79 -12.02 1.16 -15.73
CA VAL A 79 -10.74 0.59 -16.17
C VAL A 79 -10.99 -0.39 -17.29
N SER A 80 -10.18 -0.30 -18.35
CA SER A 80 -10.24 -1.18 -19.50
C SER A 80 -8.87 -1.82 -19.78
N ASP A 81 -8.90 -3.08 -20.20
CA ASP A 81 -7.78 -3.90 -20.68
C ASP A 81 -8.22 -4.62 -21.98
N ARG A 82 -7.34 -5.33 -22.66
CA ARG A 82 -7.57 -6.02 -23.95
C ARG A 82 -8.75 -6.99 -23.97
N GLY A 83 -9.18 -7.50 -22.82
CA GLY A 83 -10.26 -8.49 -22.75
C GLY A 83 -11.21 -8.32 -21.57
N LEU A 84 -10.99 -7.30 -20.74
CA LEU A 84 -11.77 -7.05 -19.53
C LEU A 84 -11.97 -5.54 -19.40
N ALA A 85 -13.14 -5.15 -18.94
CA ALA A 85 -13.41 -3.79 -18.50
C ALA A 85 -14.31 -3.87 -17.27
N TRP A 86 -14.06 -3.00 -16.30
CA TRP A 86 -14.87 -2.91 -15.09
C TRP A 86 -15.06 -1.46 -14.70
N VAL A 87 -16.15 -1.21 -13.98
CA VAL A 87 -16.47 0.07 -13.40
C VAL A 87 -16.59 -0.13 -11.90
N GLN A 88 -15.96 0.74 -11.14
CA GLN A 88 -16.02 0.74 -9.68
C GLN A 88 -16.28 2.16 -9.17
N THR A 89 -16.81 2.23 -7.96
CA THR A 89 -17.08 3.48 -7.28
C THR A 89 -16.31 3.46 -5.97
N LEU A 90 -15.52 4.51 -5.74
CA LEU A 90 -14.89 4.78 -4.47
C LEU A 90 -15.69 5.87 -3.76
N ASN A 91 -16.05 5.63 -2.50
CA ASN A 91 -16.75 6.60 -1.68
C ASN A 91 -16.01 6.73 -0.35
N CYS A 92 -15.37 7.88 -0.15
CA CYS A 92 -14.66 8.24 1.07
C CYS A 92 -15.51 9.26 1.83
N THR A 93 -15.81 8.97 3.08
CA THR A 93 -16.67 9.78 3.94
C THR A 93 -15.89 10.66 4.90
N GLY A 94 -14.57 10.44 5.00
CA GLY A 94 -13.68 11.11 5.94
C GLY A 94 -13.47 10.31 7.23
N ASP A 95 -14.12 9.16 7.37
CA ASP A 95 -13.92 8.23 8.48
C ASP A 95 -13.10 7.03 8.00
N LEU A 96 -11.80 7.04 8.28
CA LEU A 96 -10.87 5.97 7.89
C LEU A 96 -11.19 4.60 8.52
N THR A 97 -12.05 4.54 9.55
CA THR A 97 -12.46 3.26 10.14
C THR A 97 -13.59 2.57 9.36
N THR A 98 -14.42 3.36 8.68
CA THR A 98 -15.56 2.88 7.89
C THR A 98 -15.25 2.89 6.39
N ASP A 99 -14.36 3.78 5.95
CA ASP A 99 -14.03 3.98 4.55
C ASP A 99 -13.27 2.79 3.93
N PRO A 100 -13.42 2.56 2.60
CA PRO A 100 -12.63 1.58 1.88
C PRO A 100 -11.12 1.85 2.00
N GLU A 101 -10.32 0.79 2.09
CA GLU A 101 -8.85 0.87 2.18
C GLU A 101 -8.19 1.79 1.12
N PRO A 102 -8.67 1.82 -0.15
CA PRO A 102 -8.12 2.75 -1.14
C PRO A 102 -8.20 4.23 -0.76
N CYS A 103 -9.15 4.65 0.11
CA CYS A 103 -9.23 6.03 0.58
C CYS A 103 -7.98 6.42 1.39
N ALA A 104 -7.53 5.55 2.29
CA ALA A 104 -6.33 5.79 3.10
C ALA A 104 -5.07 5.83 2.23
N VAL A 105 -4.91 4.87 1.32
CA VAL A 105 -3.74 4.79 0.42
C VAL A 105 -3.64 6.02 -0.49
N MET A 106 -4.79 6.49 -0.99
CA MET A 106 -4.83 7.69 -1.83
C MET A 106 -4.48 8.96 -1.03
N ALA A 107 -4.91 9.06 0.23
CA ALA A 107 -4.54 10.15 1.11
C ALA A 107 -3.03 10.17 1.42
N GLU A 108 -2.44 9.00 1.70
CA GLU A 108 -0.99 8.86 1.88
C GLU A 108 -0.23 9.31 0.63
N ALA A 109 -0.65 8.84 -0.55
CA ALA A 109 -0.03 9.23 -1.82
C ALA A 109 -0.15 10.75 -2.10
N ALA A 110 -1.25 11.38 -1.70
CA ALA A 110 -1.44 12.82 -1.80
C ALA A 110 -0.50 13.57 -0.84
N ALA A 111 -0.37 13.10 0.41
CA ALA A 111 0.54 13.68 1.39
C ALA A 111 2.02 13.55 0.96
N GLU A 112 2.41 12.44 0.34
CA GLU A 112 3.76 12.27 -0.22
C GLU A 112 4.07 13.28 -1.33
N LEU A 113 3.09 13.62 -2.17
CA LEU A 113 3.22 14.63 -3.23
C LEU A 113 3.30 16.04 -2.65
N ALA A 114 2.48 16.31 -1.64
CA ALA A 114 2.44 17.58 -0.93
C ALA A 114 3.75 17.88 -0.17
N GLY A 115 4.35 16.84 0.40
CA GLY A 115 5.59 16.91 1.17
C GLY A 115 6.85 17.08 0.33
N ASP A 116 6.78 17.05 -1.01
CA ASP A 116 7.92 17.36 -1.88
C ASP A 116 7.96 18.87 -2.20
N PRO A 117 8.84 19.65 -1.56
CA PRO A 117 8.98 21.08 -1.85
C PRO A 117 9.43 21.37 -3.30
N THR A 118 9.80 20.35 -4.09
CA THR A 118 10.22 20.45 -5.49
C THR A 118 9.06 20.27 -6.49
N ALA A 119 7.90 19.75 -6.05
CA ALA A 119 6.77 19.51 -6.95
C ALA A 119 6.05 20.81 -7.38
N THR A 120 6.26 21.89 -6.64
CA THR A 120 5.73 23.24 -6.92
C THR A 120 6.81 24.19 -7.40
N GLU A 121 7.66 23.77 -8.34
CA GLU A 121 8.52 24.70 -9.08
C GLU A 121 8.28 24.53 -10.58
N SER A 122 7.13 25.04 -11.02
CA SER A 122 6.90 25.35 -12.44
C SER A 122 5.85 26.43 -12.59
N GLU A 123 6.05 27.56 -11.94
CA GLU A 123 5.47 28.82 -12.41
C GLU A 123 6.56 29.89 -12.47
N SER A 124 6.78 30.34 -13.70
CA SER A 124 6.94 31.75 -14.06
C SER A 124 8.08 32.54 -13.41
N GLU A 125 9.02 32.96 -14.26
CA GLU A 125 9.81 34.16 -14.02
C GLU A 125 8.89 35.36 -13.69
N SER A 126 8.82 35.75 -12.42
CA SER A 126 8.68 37.14 -11.92
C SER A 126 8.58 37.03 -10.40
N GLY A 127 9.58 37.42 -9.61
CA GLY A 127 9.78 38.83 -9.29
C GLY A 127 9.00 39.22 -8.03
N THR A 128 9.67 39.09 -6.88
CA THR A 128 9.45 39.79 -5.59
C THR A 128 8.25 39.42 -4.69
N ASP A 129 8.62 39.37 -3.41
CA ASP A 129 7.86 39.53 -2.16
C ASP A 129 7.26 38.28 -1.50
N GLU A 130 7.80 38.04 -0.30
CA GLU A 130 7.45 37.04 0.69
C GLU A 130 6.04 37.34 1.24
N GLU A 131 5.08 36.51 0.87
CA GLU A 131 3.88 36.30 1.67
C GLU A 131 3.68 34.78 1.74
N GLU A 132 3.99 34.19 2.91
CA GLU A 132 3.53 32.85 3.28
C GLU A 132 2.00 32.90 3.30
N THR A 133 1.41 32.71 2.13
CA THR A 133 0.06 32.16 2.03
C THR A 133 0.24 30.68 2.32
N ASP A 134 -0.41 30.18 3.38
CA ASP A 134 -0.75 28.77 3.53
C ASP A 134 -1.26 28.28 2.17
N ARG A 135 -0.38 27.68 1.38
CA ARG A 135 -0.77 27.07 0.11
C ARG A 135 -1.50 25.82 0.53
N GLU A 136 -2.83 25.91 0.57
CA GLU A 136 -3.70 24.74 0.55
C GLU A 136 -3.17 23.82 -0.55
N VAL A 137 -2.61 22.70 -0.13
CA VAL A 137 -2.28 21.61 -1.02
C VAL A 137 -3.61 21.15 -1.58
N SER A 138 -3.90 21.57 -2.81
CA SER A 138 -5.13 21.18 -3.48
C SER A 138 -5.16 19.66 -3.57
N GLY A 139 -6.21 19.03 -3.06
CA GLY A 139 -6.34 17.57 -3.00
C GLY A 139 -6.36 16.91 -4.38
N ASP A 140 -6.45 17.69 -5.45
CA ASP A 140 -6.45 17.28 -6.85
C ASP A 140 -5.04 17.01 -7.43
N GLN A 141 -3.98 17.41 -6.73
CA GLN A 141 -2.57 17.19 -7.16
C GLN A 141 -2.28 15.72 -7.46
N LEU A 142 -2.99 14.82 -6.78
CA LEU A 142 -2.95 13.38 -7.00
C LEU A 142 -3.34 13.00 -8.44
N PHE A 143 -4.30 13.72 -9.01
CA PHE A 143 -4.91 13.49 -10.32
C PHE A 143 -4.32 14.36 -11.45
N THR A 144 -3.44 15.33 -11.16
CA THR A 144 -2.83 16.20 -12.17
C THR A 144 -2.27 15.43 -13.36
N GLU A 145 -2.62 15.87 -14.56
CA GLU A 145 -2.16 15.29 -15.83
C GLU A 145 -0.68 15.57 -16.14
N VAL A 146 -0.08 14.75 -17.00
CA VAL A 146 1.27 15.00 -17.48
C VAL A 146 1.26 16.28 -18.32
N ARG A 147 2.06 17.27 -17.91
CA ARG A 147 2.19 18.52 -18.65
C ARG A 147 2.72 18.28 -20.07
N SER A 148 2.20 19.05 -21.01
CA SER A 148 2.71 19.04 -22.38
C SER A 148 4.19 19.43 -22.38
N GLY A 149 5.02 18.66 -23.09
CA GLY A 149 6.45 18.92 -23.18
C GLY A 149 7.29 18.34 -22.04
N THR A 150 6.68 17.64 -21.07
CA THR A 150 7.43 16.81 -20.13
C THR A 150 8.20 15.74 -20.90
N VAL A 151 9.49 15.59 -20.60
CA VAL A 151 10.35 14.59 -21.25
C VAL A 151 10.03 13.21 -20.68
N CYS A 152 9.29 12.42 -21.45
CA CYS A 152 8.89 11.06 -21.10
C CYS A 152 9.49 10.07 -22.10
N THR A 153 9.69 8.82 -21.66
CA THR A 153 10.01 7.73 -22.60
C THR A 153 8.75 7.31 -23.36
N ASP A 154 8.91 6.69 -24.54
CA ASP A 154 7.80 6.15 -25.35
C ASP A 154 7.47 4.67 -25.01
N LYS A 155 7.91 4.17 -23.86
CA LYS A 155 7.75 2.76 -23.49
C LYS A 155 6.28 2.43 -23.19
N VAL A 156 5.77 1.34 -23.76
CA VAL A 156 4.44 0.80 -23.41
C VAL A 156 4.60 -0.24 -22.31
N TYR A 157 3.96 -0.01 -21.17
CA TYR A 157 3.99 -0.89 -19.98
C TYR A 157 2.81 -1.85 -19.94
N GLY A 158 1.69 -1.48 -20.56
CA GLY A 158 0.52 -2.32 -20.66
C GLY A 158 -0.56 -1.73 -21.57
N PRO A 159 -1.58 -2.51 -21.94
CA PRO A 159 -2.71 -2.02 -22.70
C PRO A 159 -3.77 -1.30 -21.85
N GLN A 160 -3.60 -1.23 -20.53
CA GLN A 160 -4.63 -0.70 -19.65
C GLN A 160 -4.80 0.81 -19.80
N GLU A 161 -6.06 1.24 -19.73
CA GLU A 161 -6.50 2.64 -19.72
C GLU A 161 -7.58 2.80 -18.65
N ALA A 162 -7.57 3.92 -17.93
CA ALA A 162 -8.60 4.25 -16.95
C ALA A 162 -9.14 5.67 -17.16
N ALA A 163 -10.45 5.82 -16.94
CA ALA A 163 -11.12 7.11 -16.83
C ALA A 163 -11.65 7.26 -15.38
N ILE A 164 -11.36 8.40 -14.77
CA ILE A 164 -11.73 8.71 -13.38
C ILE A 164 -12.54 10.00 -13.41
N GLU A 165 -13.77 9.94 -12.90
CA GLU A 165 -14.71 11.05 -12.86
C GLU A 165 -15.29 11.17 -11.44
N GLY A 166 -15.51 12.38 -10.94
CA GLY A 166 -16.23 12.60 -9.68
C GLY A 166 -15.72 13.79 -8.88
N THR A 167 -15.70 13.65 -7.55
CA THR A 167 -15.23 14.69 -6.63
C THR A 167 -14.24 14.11 -5.63
N TRP A 168 -13.16 14.82 -5.35
CA TRP A 168 -12.15 14.47 -4.35
C TRP A 168 -11.71 15.70 -3.58
N GLU A 169 -11.81 15.68 -2.25
CA GLU A 169 -11.44 16.82 -1.37
C GLU A 169 -12.11 18.15 -1.80
N GLY A 170 -13.31 18.07 -2.37
CA GLY A 170 -14.05 19.22 -2.89
C GLY A 170 -13.72 19.63 -4.32
N GLU A 171 -12.69 19.07 -4.96
CA GLU A 171 -12.34 19.33 -6.36
C GLU A 171 -13.10 18.39 -7.32
N GLU A 172 -13.55 18.90 -8.46
CA GLU A 172 -14.04 18.07 -9.57
C GLU A 172 -12.89 17.37 -10.29
N ILE A 173 -12.98 16.05 -10.39
CA ILE A 173 -12.00 15.21 -11.09
C ILE A 173 -12.62 14.70 -12.39
N ASP A 174 -11.95 14.96 -13.51
CA ASP A 174 -12.20 14.34 -14.81
C ASP A 174 -10.84 14.14 -15.49
N THR A 175 -10.32 12.91 -15.46
CA THR A 175 -9.03 12.61 -16.07
C THR A 175 -9.00 11.22 -16.67
N THR A 176 -8.11 11.06 -17.66
CA THR A 176 -7.76 9.76 -18.24
C THR A 176 -6.29 9.47 -18.03
N LEU A 177 -5.97 8.19 -17.91
CA LEU A 177 -4.62 7.70 -17.73
C LEU A 177 -4.43 6.41 -18.52
N SER A 178 -3.21 6.20 -19.00
CA SER A 178 -2.84 5.02 -19.77
C SER A 178 -1.50 4.48 -19.29
N ARG A 179 -1.17 3.24 -19.63
CA ARG A 179 0.15 2.68 -19.32
C ARG A 179 1.16 2.88 -20.46
N LYS A 180 1.10 4.05 -21.10
CA LYS A 180 1.95 4.44 -22.25
C LYS A 180 2.84 5.61 -21.88
N GLY A 181 4.15 5.37 -21.93
CA GLY A 181 5.18 6.31 -21.56
C GLY A 181 5.46 6.36 -20.07
N SER A 182 6.66 6.80 -19.70
CA SER A 182 7.13 6.72 -18.31
C SER A 182 6.38 7.64 -17.35
N CYS A 183 5.92 8.80 -17.82
CA CYS A 183 5.21 9.77 -16.98
C CYS A 183 3.78 9.31 -16.67
N GLU A 184 3.06 8.78 -17.67
CA GLU A 184 1.74 8.20 -17.46
C GLU A 184 1.80 6.91 -16.62
N GLU A 185 2.84 6.07 -16.80
CA GLU A 185 3.05 4.93 -15.91
C GLU A 185 3.31 5.37 -14.46
N ALA A 186 4.03 6.47 -14.23
CA ALA A 186 4.22 7.01 -12.88
C ALA A 186 2.89 7.47 -12.25
N ARG A 187 2.04 8.16 -13.03
CA ARG A 187 0.66 8.50 -12.60
C ARG A 187 -0.16 7.24 -12.32
N TRP A 188 -0.04 6.21 -13.15
CA TRP A 188 -0.72 4.93 -12.93
C TRP A 188 -0.32 4.29 -11.60
N GLN A 189 0.98 4.28 -11.27
CA GLN A 189 1.47 3.69 -10.01
C GLN A 189 0.98 4.45 -8.79
N ARG A 190 0.90 5.79 -8.87
CA ARG A 190 0.31 6.63 -7.83
C ARG A 190 -1.17 6.33 -7.61
N LEU A 191 -1.92 6.09 -8.68
CA LEU A 191 -3.37 5.83 -8.64
C LEU A 191 -3.69 4.32 -8.59
N ARG A 192 -2.75 3.48 -8.17
CA ARG A 192 -2.91 2.02 -8.25
C ARG A 192 -4.06 1.51 -7.37
N ALA A 193 -4.24 2.10 -6.20
CA ALA A 193 -5.31 1.74 -5.26
C ALA A 193 -6.73 1.85 -5.86
N VAL A 194 -6.92 2.73 -6.84
CA VAL A 194 -8.22 2.94 -7.49
C VAL A 194 -8.30 2.41 -8.91
N THR A 195 -7.17 2.04 -9.52
CA THR A 195 -7.12 1.45 -10.87
C THR A 195 -7.02 -0.08 -10.84
N GLU A 196 -6.63 -0.67 -9.70
CA GLU A 196 -6.82 -2.09 -9.46
C GLU A 196 -8.27 -2.37 -9.05
N GLN A 197 -8.72 -3.60 -9.27
CA GLN A 197 -10.07 -3.99 -8.93
C GLN A 197 -10.24 -3.99 -7.41
N ILE A 198 -11.09 -3.09 -6.90
CA ILE A 198 -11.46 -3.05 -5.48
C ILE A 198 -12.31 -4.30 -5.19
N GLY A 199 -11.90 -5.08 -4.19
CA GLY A 199 -12.49 -6.38 -3.82
C GLY A 199 -12.98 -6.42 -2.39
#